data_AF-A0A968HLI5-F1
#
_entry.id   AF-A0A968HLI5-F1
#
_cell.length_a   1.000
_cell.length_b   1.000
_cell.length_c   1.000
_cell.angle_alpha   90.00
_cell.angle_beta   90.00
_cell.angle_gamma   90.00
#
_symmetry.space_group_name_H-M   'P 1'
#
loop_
_entity.id
_entity.type
_entity.pdbx_description
1 polymer ?
#
loop_
_entity_poly.entity_id
_entity_poly.type
_entity_poly.pdbx_seq_one_letter_code
_entity_poly.pdbx_strand_id
1 'polypeptide(L)'
;MSRKLAHGATPARALLAGSPERGALAGALVAAEQTYGLTIEDVAAIADGLAPGEAAGMLMIEHTWAIGFSQAVSEAGGAMIAQGFLDYRRNRLSADPATLRNIYEQSLVLLYRLLFIFYAESREILPLHANNEYTDRRSLNAIKRAVAHALDFSHKLNPDSSEVYNRLRDLFFAIDAGDERLDMPPYNGRLFNDGEHPFLADNTVGDAYLIPALDKLARVTDNGKRVFVDYRDLDVRHLGSIYEKLLEYELDIAREPLTTKGKDERYAPAKDGDPVVKRPGQVFLRTGSNERKVTGSYYTPDYIVRFIVEKTVGPLLEAITTRHAEQMMRAHGTSVTARRWCARCWR
;
A
#
# COMPACT_ATOMS: atom_id res chain seq x y z
N MET A 1 -63.39 -14.69 14.84
CA MET A 1 -62.82 -13.97 13.66
C MET A 1 -62.03 -12.80 14.20
N SER A 2 -60.79 -12.46 13.86
CA SER A 2 -59.69 -13.07 13.11
C SER A 2 -58.50 -12.14 13.39
N ARG A 3 -57.29 -12.72 13.49
CA ARG A 3 -55.99 -12.06 13.67
C ARG A 3 -55.74 -10.95 12.63
N LYS A 4 -54.92 -9.96 13.01
CA LYS A 4 -53.66 -9.64 12.30
C LYS A 4 -52.71 -8.81 13.18
N LEU A 5 -51.46 -9.29 13.22
CA LEU A 5 -50.27 -8.69 13.79
C LEU A 5 -49.79 -7.51 12.94
N ALA A 6 -49.24 -6.48 13.58
CA ALA A 6 -48.22 -5.63 12.97
C ALA A 6 -47.27 -5.14 14.08
N HIS A 7 -46.06 -5.70 14.09
CA HIS A 7 -44.91 -5.19 14.81
C HIS A 7 -44.44 -3.89 14.15
N GLY A 8 -44.46 -2.78 14.88
CA GLY A 8 -43.80 -1.54 14.50
C GLY A 8 -42.42 -1.47 15.15
N ALA A 9 -41.40 -1.90 14.41
CA ALA A 9 -40.01 -1.84 14.81
C ALA A 9 -39.50 -0.39 14.88
N THR A 10 -38.80 -0.09 15.97
CA THR A 10 -37.94 1.08 16.18
C THR A 10 -36.87 1.15 15.08
N PRO A 11 -36.63 2.29 14.40
CA PRO A 11 -35.51 2.39 13.48
C PRO A 11 -34.22 2.55 14.29
N ALA A 12 -33.51 1.45 14.49
CA ALA A 12 -32.11 1.42 14.89
C ALA A 12 -31.27 2.05 13.76
N ARG A 13 -30.96 3.34 13.91
CA ARG A 13 -30.09 4.11 13.00
C ARG A 13 -28.70 4.29 13.62
N ALA A 14 -28.02 3.19 13.88
CA ALA A 14 -26.63 3.16 14.29
C ALA A 14 -25.99 1.83 13.85
N LEU A 15 -24.71 1.87 13.48
CA LEU A 15 -23.85 0.76 13.05
C LEU A 15 -23.93 0.35 11.57
N LEU A 16 -23.43 1.17 10.65
CA LEU A 16 -22.71 0.71 9.44
C LEU A 16 -21.80 1.85 8.92
N ALA A 17 -20.89 2.34 9.76
CA ALA A 17 -19.78 3.17 9.29
C ALA A 17 -18.57 2.26 9.09
N GLY A 18 -18.39 1.77 7.85
CA GLY A 18 -17.11 1.20 7.42
C GLY A 18 -16.04 2.29 7.49
N SER A 19 -14.85 1.96 7.98
CA SER A 19 -13.82 2.95 8.29
C SER A 19 -13.41 3.73 7.03
N PRO A 20 -13.29 5.07 7.10
CA PRO A 20 -12.96 5.92 5.94
C PRO A 20 -11.59 5.63 5.30
N GLU A 21 -10.68 5.02 6.04
CA GLU A 21 -9.37 4.55 5.60
C GLU A 21 -9.46 3.55 4.43
N ARG A 22 -10.49 2.70 4.40
CA ARG A 22 -10.72 1.72 3.33
C ARG A 22 -11.10 2.39 2.00
N GLY A 23 -11.74 3.55 2.04
CA GLY A 23 -12.16 4.30 0.86
C GLY A 23 -11.00 5.04 0.17
N ALA A 24 -10.07 5.58 0.94
CA ALA A 24 -8.84 6.18 0.41
C ALA A 24 -7.92 5.11 -0.24
N LEU A 25 -7.87 3.92 0.37
CA LEU A 25 -7.20 2.75 -0.19
C LEU A 25 -7.78 2.35 -1.56
N ALA A 26 -9.11 2.26 -1.65
CA ALA A 26 -9.78 1.93 -2.90
C ALA A 26 -9.51 2.97 -4.00
N GLY A 27 -9.44 4.26 -3.66
CA GLY A 27 -9.11 5.32 -4.62
C GLY A 27 -7.68 5.23 -5.17
N ALA A 28 -6.70 4.90 -4.33
CA ALA A 28 -5.31 4.69 -4.76
C ALA A 28 -5.14 3.41 -5.62
N LEU A 29 -5.91 2.36 -5.33
CA LEU A 29 -5.91 1.09 -6.08
C LEU A 29 -6.55 1.25 -7.48
N VAL A 30 -7.63 2.03 -7.60
CA VAL A 30 -8.28 2.32 -8.89
C VAL A 30 -7.38 3.11 -9.83
N ALA A 31 -6.51 3.99 -9.30
CA ALA A 31 -5.50 4.68 -10.11
C ALA A 31 -4.40 3.73 -10.62
N ALA A 32 -4.13 2.63 -9.91
CA ALA A 32 -3.12 1.63 -10.28
C ALA A 32 -3.65 0.55 -11.24
N GLU A 33 -4.97 0.31 -11.30
CA GLU A 33 -5.61 -0.70 -12.16
C GLU A 33 -5.50 -0.43 -13.68
N GLN A 34 -5.16 0.79 -14.11
CA GLN A 34 -5.17 1.13 -15.55
C GLN A 34 -3.89 0.77 -16.33
N THR A 35 -2.93 0.03 -15.75
CA THR A 35 -1.69 -0.25 -16.48
C THR A 35 -1.03 -1.62 -16.16
N TYR A 36 -1.30 -2.57 -17.06
CA TYR A 36 -0.46 -3.69 -17.53
C TYR A 36 -0.33 -5.02 -16.75
N GLY A 37 -0.49 -6.09 -17.56
CA GLY A 37 -0.22 -7.52 -17.33
C GLY A 37 -1.10 -8.33 -18.30
N LEU A 38 -0.52 -9.15 -19.20
CA LEU A 38 -1.31 -10.00 -20.12
C LEU A 38 -1.98 -11.12 -19.31
N THR A 39 -3.31 -11.23 -19.34
CA THR A 39 -3.99 -12.38 -18.75
C THR A 39 -3.90 -13.60 -19.67
N ILE A 40 -4.27 -14.79 -19.17
CA ILE A 40 -4.34 -16.01 -19.99
C ILE A 40 -5.30 -15.81 -21.18
N GLU A 41 -6.37 -15.05 -20.98
CA GLU A 41 -7.33 -14.67 -22.02
C GLU A 41 -6.73 -13.70 -23.06
N ASP A 42 -5.77 -12.86 -22.68
CA ASP A 42 -5.03 -12.01 -23.63
C ASP A 42 -4.05 -12.82 -24.46
N VAL A 43 -3.35 -13.77 -23.83
CA VAL A 43 -2.45 -14.71 -24.54
C VAL A 43 -3.22 -15.56 -25.54
N ALA A 44 -4.39 -16.09 -25.15
CA ALA A 44 -5.25 -16.87 -26.03
C ALA A 44 -5.77 -16.03 -27.22
N ALA A 45 -6.17 -14.78 -26.97
CA ALA A 45 -6.64 -13.90 -28.03
C ALA A 45 -5.54 -13.45 -29.00
N ILE A 46 -4.31 -13.28 -28.53
CA ILE A 46 -3.16 -13.01 -29.40
C ILE A 46 -2.87 -14.24 -30.27
N ALA A 47 -2.92 -15.45 -29.68
CA ALA A 47 -2.72 -16.70 -30.41
C ALA A 47 -3.79 -16.93 -31.50
N ASP A 48 -5.06 -16.66 -31.19
CA ASP A 48 -6.17 -16.78 -32.14
C ASP A 48 -6.14 -15.75 -33.28
N GLY A 49 -5.38 -14.66 -33.10
CA GLY A 49 -5.23 -13.59 -34.09
C GLY A 49 -4.09 -13.77 -35.09
N LEU A 50 -3.22 -14.77 -34.91
CA LEU A 50 -2.05 -14.99 -35.78
C LEU A 50 -2.46 -15.67 -37.10
N ALA A 51 -2.02 -15.12 -38.23
CA ALA A 51 -2.27 -15.72 -39.54
C ALA A 51 -1.35 -16.94 -39.77
N PRO A 52 -1.74 -17.90 -40.65
CA PRO A 52 -0.89 -19.03 -40.97
C PRO A 52 0.48 -18.59 -41.52
N GLY A 53 1.56 -18.95 -40.81
CA GLY A 53 2.93 -18.57 -41.14
C GLY A 53 3.50 -17.41 -40.32
N GLU A 54 2.72 -16.79 -39.44
CA GLU A 54 3.19 -15.81 -38.46
C GLU A 54 3.61 -16.48 -37.15
N ALA A 55 4.58 -15.87 -36.46
CA ALA A 55 5.01 -16.28 -35.14
C ALA A 55 5.04 -15.06 -34.21
N ALA A 56 4.59 -15.25 -32.98
CA ALA A 56 4.78 -14.31 -31.90
C ALA A 56 5.76 -14.89 -30.87
N GLY A 57 6.69 -14.06 -30.40
CA GLY A 57 7.52 -14.38 -29.23
C GLY A 57 6.95 -13.70 -28.00
N MET A 58 6.75 -14.46 -26.93
CA MET A 58 6.33 -13.92 -25.63
C MET A 58 7.50 -13.98 -24.65
N LEU A 59 7.90 -12.81 -24.13
CA LEU A 59 8.88 -12.71 -23.07
C LEU A 59 8.14 -12.65 -21.74
N MET A 60 8.26 -13.69 -20.91
CA MET A 60 7.80 -13.66 -19.53
C MET A 60 8.95 -13.20 -18.64
N ILE A 61 8.77 -12.06 -17.99
CA ILE A 61 9.71 -11.58 -16.96
C ILE A 61 9.11 -12.01 -15.62
N GLU A 62 9.69 -13.07 -15.04
CA GLU A 62 9.34 -13.45 -13.67
C GLU A 62 10.00 -12.47 -12.70
N HIS A 63 9.18 -11.69 -12.01
CA HIS A 63 9.63 -10.83 -10.90
C HIS A 63 9.93 -11.69 -9.67
N THR A 64 11.07 -12.39 -9.66
CA THR A 64 11.51 -13.24 -8.54
C THR A 64 11.65 -12.45 -7.22
N TRP A 65 11.83 -11.12 -7.31
CA TRP A 65 11.83 -10.22 -6.15
C TRP A 65 10.49 -10.20 -5.40
N ALA A 66 9.36 -10.46 -6.07
CA ALA A 66 8.03 -10.46 -5.47
C ALA A 66 7.82 -11.59 -4.46
N ILE A 67 8.60 -12.68 -4.55
CA ILE A 67 8.52 -13.85 -3.65
C ILE A 67 8.93 -13.45 -2.22
N GLY A 68 9.99 -12.64 -2.08
CA GLY A 68 10.46 -12.13 -0.79
C GLY A 68 9.81 -10.81 -0.36
N PHE A 69 9.08 -10.15 -1.26
CA PHE A 69 8.51 -8.83 -1.04
C PHE A 69 7.46 -8.82 0.10
N SER A 70 6.59 -9.82 0.17
CA SER A 70 5.58 -9.93 1.24
C SER A 70 6.22 -10.01 2.65
N GLN A 71 7.31 -10.76 2.77
CA GLN A 71 8.06 -10.86 4.02
C GLN A 71 8.79 -9.55 4.32
N ALA A 72 9.45 -8.95 3.32
CA ALA A 72 10.14 -7.67 3.47
C ALA A 72 9.19 -6.55 3.92
N VAL A 73 7.98 -6.50 3.34
CA VAL A 73 6.93 -5.54 3.71
C VAL A 73 6.41 -5.82 5.12
N SER A 74 6.22 -7.08 5.51
CA SER A 74 5.75 -7.43 6.86
C SER A 74 6.78 -7.07 7.93
N GLU A 75 8.05 -7.37 7.67
CA GLU A 75 9.16 -7.05 8.58
C GLU A 75 9.41 -5.53 8.66
N ALA A 76 9.48 -4.85 7.51
CA ALA A 76 9.74 -3.42 7.43
C ALA A 76 8.58 -2.60 7.99
N GLY A 77 7.35 -2.90 7.55
CA GLY A 77 6.17 -2.08 7.84
C GLY A 77 5.57 -2.34 9.22
N GLY A 78 5.54 -3.60 9.66
CA GLY A 78 4.81 -3.96 10.87
C GLY A 78 5.63 -3.82 12.15
N ALA A 79 6.80 -4.46 12.21
CA ALA A 79 7.58 -4.52 13.44
C ALA A 79 8.64 -3.41 13.52
N MET A 80 9.38 -3.14 12.44
CA MET A 80 10.48 -2.16 12.49
C MET A 80 10.00 -0.73 12.65
N ILE A 81 9.03 -0.29 11.85
CA ILE A 81 8.43 1.05 11.99
C ILE A 81 7.81 1.23 13.39
N ALA A 82 7.06 0.23 13.87
CA ALA A 82 6.44 0.27 15.19
C ALA A 82 7.48 0.38 16.33
N GLN A 83 8.55 -0.42 16.27
CA GLN A 83 9.66 -0.28 17.21
C GLN A 83 10.29 1.11 17.13
N GLY A 84 10.45 1.65 15.92
CA GLY A 84 11.01 2.97 15.71
C GLY A 84 10.19 4.10 16.31
N PHE A 85 8.86 3.97 16.37
CA PHE A 85 8.01 4.89 17.12
C PHE A 85 8.22 4.77 18.64
N LEU A 86 8.26 3.56 19.17
CA LEU A 86 8.41 3.32 20.61
C LEU A 86 9.78 3.75 21.15
N ASP A 87 10.84 3.42 20.42
CA ASP A 87 12.22 3.65 20.86
C ASP A 87 12.67 5.09 20.65
N TYR A 88 12.00 5.84 19.76
CA TYR A 88 12.31 7.25 19.58
C TYR A 88 11.88 8.06 20.80
N ARG A 89 12.85 8.33 21.68
CA ARG A 89 12.65 8.86 23.04
C ARG A 89 11.83 10.15 23.11
N ARG A 90 11.81 10.95 22.05
CA ARG A 90 11.04 12.21 22.02
C ARG A 90 9.53 11.99 21.87
N ASN A 91 9.09 10.83 21.36
CA ASN A 91 7.67 10.52 21.24
C ASN A 91 7.00 10.26 22.60
N ARG A 92 7.76 9.76 23.59
CA ARG A 92 7.27 9.45 24.95
C ARG A 92 6.04 8.53 24.97
N LEU A 93 5.99 7.56 24.06
CA LEU A 93 4.89 6.60 23.94
C LEU A 93 4.97 5.51 25.01
N SER A 94 3.81 5.07 25.49
CA SER A 94 3.67 3.90 26.36
C SER A 94 3.47 2.62 25.55
N ALA A 95 3.80 1.48 26.15
CA ALA A 95 3.62 0.15 25.58
C ALA A 95 2.30 -0.52 26.01
N ASP A 96 1.26 0.25 26.28
CA ASP A 96 -0.06 -0.31 26.61
C ASP A 96 -0.79 -0.81 25.36
N PRO A 97 -1.74 -1.75 25.49
CA PRO A 97 -2.40 -2.37 24.33
C PRO A 97 -3.09 -1.41 23.37
N ALA A 98 -3.66 -0.30 23.87
CA ALA A 98 -4.35 0.68 23.02
C ALA A 98 -3.34 1.48 22.21
N THR A 99 -2.24 1.91 22.85
CA THR A 99 -1.15 2.60 22.16
C THR A 99 -0.46 1.71 21.13
N LEU A 100 -0.21 0.43 21.45
CA LEU A 100 0.38 -0.53 20.50
C LEU A 100 -0.51 -0.77 19.28
N ARG A 101 -1.82 -0.86 19.46
CA ARG A 101 -2.77 -0.96 18.35
C ARG A 101 -2.69 0.26 17.44
N ASN A 102 -2.74 1.46 18.01
CA ASN A 102 -2.64 2.70 17.25
C ASN A 102 -1.27 2.82 16.54
N ILE A 103 -0.16 2.50 17.21
CA ILE A 103 1.17 2.46 16.59
C ILE A 103 1.16 1.53 15.38
N TYR A 104 0.56 0.35 15.50
CA TYR A 104 0.50 -0.62 14.41
C TYR A 104 -0.31 -0.08 13.23
N GLU A 105 -1.53 0.41 13.47
CA GLU A 105 -2.39 1.02 12.45
C GLU A 105 -1.66 2.14 11.71
N GLN A 106 -0.98 3.03 12.43
CA GLN A 106 -0.26 4.16 11.85
C GLN A 106 1.04 3.73 11.16
N SER A 107 1.68 2.63 11.61
CA SER A 107 2.81 2.02 10.90
C SER A 107 2.37 1.48 9.54
N LEU A 108 1.17 0.90 9.46
CA LEU A 108 0.59 0.49 8.17
C LEU A 108 0.31 1.70 7.28
N VAL A 109 -0.29 2.78 7.80
CA VAL A 109 -0.50 4.03 7.04
C VAL A 109 0.82 4.56 6.46
N LEU A 110 1.89 4.60 7.26
CA LEU A 110 3.20 5.03 6.78
C LEU A 110 3.74 4.10 5.69
N LEU A 111 3.59 2.78 5.85
CA LEU A 111 3.94 1.81 4.82
C LEU A 111 3.16 2.06 3.51
N TYR A 112 1.85 2.31 3.60
CA TYR A 112 1.02 2.65 2.43
C TYR A 112 1.51 3.91 1.71
N ARG A 113 1.84 4.97 2.46
CA ARG A 113 2.43 6.20 1.90
C ARG A 113 3.71 5.91 1.11
N LEU A 114 4.60 5.10 1.68
CA LEU A 114 5.87 4.72 1.03
C LEU A 114 5.64 3.91 -0.25
N LEU A 115 4.79 2.89 -0.18
CA LEU A 115 4.49 2.01 -1.32
C LEU A 115 3.79 2.78 -2.46
N PHE A 116 2.88 3.69 -2.11
CA PHE A 116 2.24 4.58 -3.08
C PHE A 116 3.28 5.43 -3.82
N ILE A 117 4.22 6.05 -3.09
CA ILE A 117 5.23 6.90 -3.72
C ILE A 117 6.20 6.07 -4.55
N PHE A 118 6.63 4.91 -4.07
CA PHE A 118 7.47 4.01 -4.88
C PHE A 118 6.81 3.68 -6.22
N TYR A 119 5.52 3.32 -6.19
CA TYR A 119 4.74 3.06 -7.40
C TYR A 119 4.63 4.32 -8.27
N ALA A 120 4.19 5.44 -7.70
CA ALA A 120 3.96 6.68 -8.44
C ALA A 120 5.24 7.23 -9.08
N GLU A 121 6.40 7.10 -8.43
CA GLU A 121 7.70 7.45 -9.00
C GLU A 121 8.13 6.49 -10.12
N SER A 122 7.97 5.17 -9.94
CA SER A 122 8.30 4.17 -10.98
C SER A 122 7.45 4.31 -12.24
N ARG A 123 6.22 4.81 -12.09
CA ARG A 123 5.27 5.11 -13.17
C ARG A 123 5.39 6.53 -13.74
N GLU A 124 6.32 7.34 -13.22
CA GLU A 124 6.50 8.75 -13.60
C GLU A 124 5.21 9.59 -13.46
N ILE A 125 4.36 9.20 -12.51
CA ILE A 125 3.18 9.98 -12.09
C ILE A 125 3.66 11.22 -11.32
N LEU A 126 4.68 11.06 -10.48
CA LEU A 126 5.35 12.15 -9.79
C LEU A 126 6.49 12.71 -10.65
N PRO A 127 7.01 13.93 -10.39
CA PRO A 127 7.96 14.66 -11.23
C PRO A 127 9.40 14.08 -11.27
N LEU A 128 9.54 12.76 -11.12
CA LEU A 128 10.81 12.06 -11.22
C LEU A 128 11.35 12.19 -12.65
N HIS A 129 12.62 12.57 -12.79
CA HIS A 129 13.30 12.90 -14.05
C HIS A 129 12.79 14.15 -14.79
N ALA A 130 11.57 14.62 -14.49
CA ALA A 130 11.01 15.85 -15.06
C ALA A 130 11.51 17.12 -14.34
N ASN A 131 11.69 17.06 -13.02
CA ASN A 131 12.20 18.16 -12.21
C ASN A 131 13.44 17.71 -11.41
N ASN A 132 14.57 18.41 -11.58
CA ASN A 132 15.84 18.04 -10.94
C ASN A 132 15.83 18.24 -9.42
N GLU A 133 15.18 19.30 -8.93
CA GLU A 133 15.08 19.55 -7.48
C GLU A 133 14.27 18.45 -6.79
N TYR A 134 13.17 18.01 -7.42
CA TYR A 134 12.43 16.84 -6.98
C TYR A 134 13.32 15.58 -7.03
N THR A 135 13.88 15.28 -8.20
CA THR A 135 14.61 14.03 -8.47
C THR A 135 15.82 13.82 -7.57
N ASP A 136 16.60 14.87 -7.33
CA ASP A 136 17.89 14.75 -6.65
C ASP A 136 17.79 14.91 -5.14
N ARG A 137 16.77 15.63 -4.65
CA ARG A 137 16.72 16.03 -3.22
C ARG A 137 15.47 15.58 -2.49
N ARG A 138 14.30 15.69 -3.13
CA ARG A 138 12.99 15.47 -2.47
C ARG A 138 12.40 14.08 -2.69
N SER A 139 12.65 13.48 -3.84
CA SER A 139 12.07 12.20 -4.25
C SER A 139 12.38 11.08 -3.26
N LEU A 140 11.48 10.10 -3.18
CA LEU A 140 11.73 8.86 -2.44
C LEU A 140 12.91 8.10 -3.06
N ASN A 141 13.12 8.23 -4.38
CA ASN A 141 14.32 7.75 -5.07
C ASN A 141 15.62 8.37 -4.51
N ALA A 142 15.65 9.66 -4.21
CA ALA A 142 16.80 10.29 -3.55
C ALA A 142 16.98 9.82 -2.10
N ILE A 143 15.88 9.70 -1.36
CA ILE A 143 15.87 9.23 0.04
C ILE A 143 16.38 7.78 0.11
N LYS A 144 15.88 6.88 -0.74
CA LYS A 144 16.28 5.45 -0.73
C LYS A 144 17.74 5.26 -1.11
N ARG A 145 18.30 6.08 -2.01
CA ARG A 145 19.74 6.07 -2.32
C ARG A 145 20.59 6.50 -1.13
N ALA A 146 20.17 7.55 -0.42
CA ALA A 146 20.86 8.01 0.79
C ALA A 146 20.84 6.95 1.90
N VAL A 147 19.69 6.29 2.10
CA VAL A 147 19.54 5.16 3.04
C VAL A 147 20.44 3.98 2.66
N ALA A 148 20.46 3.59 1.40
CA ALA A 148 21.34 2.53 0.91
C ALA A 148 22.81 2.85 1.18
N HIS A 149 23.25 4.07 0.85
CA HIS A 149 24.61 4.53 1.14
C HIS A 149 24.92 4.52 2.64
N ALA A 150 23.98 4.97 3.49
CA ALA A 150 24.17 4.94 4.94
C ALA A 150 24.42 3.52 5.46
N LEU A 151 23.68 2.52 4.97
CA LEU A 151 23.85 1.13 5.39
C LEU A 151 25.12 0.47 4.82
N ASP A 152 25.49 0.80 3.59
CA ASP A 152 26.63 0.18 2.91
C ASP A 152 27.98 0.73 3.44
N PHE A 153 28.00 1.98 3.91
CA PHE A 153 29.24 2.69 4.26
C PHE A 153 29.31 3.22 5.69
N SER A 154 28.21 3.26 6.45
CA SER A 154 28.23 3.71 7.86
C SER A 154 28.19 2.54 8.83
N HIS A 155 29.07 2.55 9.83
CA HIS A 155 29.16 1.44 10.78
C HIS A 155 28.08 1.46 11.89
N LYS A 156 27.48 2.62 12.19
CA LYS A 156 26.43 2.75 13.24
C LYS A 156 25.44 3.86 12.91
N LEU A 157 24.15 3.55 13.06
CA LEU A 157 23.06 4.52 12.99
C LEU A 157 22.84 5.17 14.36
N ASN A 158 22.50 6.46 14.38
CA ASN A 158 22.15 7.17 15.62
C ASN A 158 20.67 6.89 15.98
N PRO A 159 20.38 6.29 17.15
CA PRO A 159 19.00 6.01 17.59
C PRO A 159 18.11 7.24 17.75
N ASP A 160 18.69 8.42 18.03
CA ASP A 160 17.95 9.67 18.21
C ASP A 160 17.87 10.53 16.93
N SER A 161 18.44 10.06 15.82
CA SER A 161 18.32 10.74 14.54
C SER A 161 16.93 10.51 13.94
N SER A 162 16.45 11.50 13.18
CA SER A 162 15.14 11.51 12.53
C SER A 162 15.19 12.20 11.15
N GLU A 163 16.38 12.31 10.57
CA GLU A 163 16.61 13.02 9.33
C GLU A 163 15.78 12.42 8.19
N VAL A 164 15.75 11.09 8.09
CA VAL A 164 15.00 10.39 7.04
C VAL A 164 13.51 10.60 7.24
N TYR A 165 13.03 10.53 8.48
CA TYR A 165 11.61 10.75 8.77
C TYR A 165 11.17 12.18 8.40
N ASN A 166 11.97 13.19 8.75
CA ASN A 166 11.67 14.58 8.40
C ASN A 166 11.67 14.80 6.87
N ARG A 167 12.61 14.20 6.14
CA ARG A 167 12.60 14.23 4.67
C ARG A 167 11.35 13.58 4.07
N LEU A 168 10.89 12.48 4.65
CA LEU A 168 9.63 11.84 4.23
C LEU A 168 8.43 12.72 4.53
N ARG A 169 8.37 13.39 5.70
CA ARG A 169 7.30 14.33 6.03
C ARG A 169 7.23 15.50 5.06
N ASP A 170 8.37 16.09 4.72
CA ASP A 170 8.45 17.15 3.72
C ASP A 170 7.91 16.67 2.36
N LEU A 171 8.27 15.44 1.95
CA LEU A 171 7.77 14.83 0.72
C LEU A 171 6.26 14.58 0.77
N PHE A 172 5.74 14.05 1.87
CA PHE A 172 4.31 13.82 2.05
C PHE A 172 3.52 15.12 1.98
N PHE A 173 4.01 16.17 2.63
CA PHE A 173 3.41 17.49 2.58
C PHE A 173 3.40 18.06 1.16
N ALA A 174 4.52 17.98 0.44
CA ALA A 174 4.60 18.45 -0.95
C ALA A 174 3.63 17.70 -1.88
N ILE A 175 3.41 16.40 -1.65
CA ILE A 175 2.45 15.61 -2.43
C ILE A 175 1.00 15.98 -2.08
N ASP A 176 0.69 16.19 -0.79
CA ASP A 176 -0.67 16.54 -0.34
C ASP A 176 -1.07 17.93 -0.84
N ALA A 177 -0.25 18.93 -0.54
CA ALA A 177 -0.53 20.34 -0.79
C ALA A 177 -0.13 20.81 -2.20
N GLY A 178 0.70 20.05 -2.92
CA GLY A 178 1.38 20.50 -4.13
C GLY A 178 2.58 21.41 -3.82
N ASP A 179 3.48 21.53 -4.78
CA ASP A 179 4.61 22.45 -4.73
C ASP A 179 5.01 22.86 -6.16
N GLU A 180 4.70 24.10 -6.53
CA GLU A 180 5.02 24.65 -7.86
C GLU A 180 6.52 24.62 -8.16
N ARG A 181 7.39 24.72 -7.16
CA ARG A 181 8.86 24.71 -7.37
C ARG A 181 9.36 23.33 -7.80
N LEU A 182 8.61 22.29 -7.45
CA LEU A 182 8.90 20.90 -7.76
C LEU A 182 8.10 20.40 -8.97
N ASP A 183 7.32 21.26 -9.61
CA ASP A 183 6.30 20.89 -10.62
C ASP A 183 5.33 19.82 -10.08
N MET A 184 5.04 19.86 -8.78
CA MET A 184 4.21 18.89 -8.08
C MET A 184 2.77 19.40 -7.99
N PRO A 185 1.80 18.80 -8.71
CA PRO A 185 0.40 19.13 -8.51
C PRO A 185 -0.07 18.61 -7.14
N PRO A 186 -1.08 19.23 -6.53
CA PRO A 186 -1.66 18.71 -5.30
C PRO A 186 -2.43 17.41 -5.59
N TYR A 187 -2.05 16.32 -4.93
CA TYR A 187 -2.76 15.05 -5.05
C TYR A 187 -3.98 14.97 -4.10
N ASN A 188 -4.17 15.97 -3.22
CA ASN A 188 -5.38 16.22 -2.40
C ASN A 188 -6.03 14.94 -1.85
N GLY A 189 -5.20 14.05 -1.29
CA GLY A 189 -5.59 12.72 -0.86
C GLY A 189 -5.51 12.60 0.66
N ARG A 190 -6.57 12.07 1.29
CA ARG A 190 -6.61 11.84 2.75
C ARG A 190 -5.41 11.04 3.27
N LEU A 191 -4.81 10.20 2.43
CA LEU A 191 -3.65 9.38 2.76
C LEU A 191 -2.45 10.21 3.23
N PHE A 192 -2.15 11.34 2.60
CA PHE A 192 -0.99 12.19 2.94
C PHE A 192 -1.34 13.34 3.87
N ASN A 193 -2.63 13.54 4.15
CA ASN A 193 -3.10 14.61 5.00
C ASN A 193 -2.75 14.37 6.47
N ASP A 194 -2.02 15.30 7.08
CA ASP A 194 -1.63 15.20 8.50
C ASP A 194 -2.82 15.35 9.46
N GLY A 195 -3.88 16.07 9.06
CA GLY A 195 -5.11 16.20 9.86
C GLY A 195 -5.91 14.91 9.98
N GLU A 196 -5.81 14.02 8.98
CA GLU A 196 -6.40 12.68 9.01
C GLU A 196 -5.54 11.69 9.80
N HIS A 197 -4.25 11.97 9.94
CA HIS A 197 -3.27 11.10 10.59
C HIS A 197 -2.45 11.85 11.66
N PRO A 198 -3.10 12.39 12.71
CA PRO A 198 -2.43 13.23 13.71
C PRO A 198 -1.31 12.50 14.46
N PHE A 199 -1.44 11.19 14.64
CA PHE A 199 -0.37 10.39 15.24
C PHE A 199 0.94 10.47 14.43
N LEU A 200 0.87 10.39 13.09
CA LEU A 200 2.05 10.52 12.22
C LEU A 200 2.57 11.96 12.15
N ALA A 201 1.70 12.95 12.37
CA ALA A 201 2.12 14.35 12.46
C ALA A 201 2.88 14.64 13.77
N ASP A 202 2.48 14.00 14.87
CA ASP A 202 3.00 14.27 16.22
C ASP A 202 4.17 13.36 16.61
N ASN A 203 4.30 12.18 16.00
CA ASN A 203 5.31 11.18 16.35
C ASN A 203 6.31 10.95 15.23
N THR A 204 7.48 10.44 15.58
CA THR A 204 8.61 10.25 14.66
C THR A 204 9.14 8.83 14.72
N VAL A 205 9.44 8.24 13.56
CA VAL A 205 10.17 6.96 13.50
C VAL A 205 11.66 7.27 13.54
N GLY A 206 12.37 6.76 14.55
CA GLY A 206 13.82 6.96 14.65
C GLY A 206 14.58 6.31 13.49
N ASP A 207 15.63 6.97 13.01
CA ASP A 207 16.41 6.54 11.84
C ASP A 207 17.06 5.17 12.02
N ALA A 208 17.40 4.78 13.26
CA ALA A 208 17.93 3.45 13.56
C ALA A 208 16.98 2.31 13.15
N TYR A 209 15.69 2.60 13.01
CA TYR A 209 14.67 1.66 12.56
C TYR A 209 14.12 2.00 11.18
N LEU A 210 13.96 3.28 10.86
CA LEU A 210 13.42 3.72 9.58
C LEU A 210 14.36 3.44 8.41
N ILE A 211 15.67 3.65 8.57
CA ILE A 211 16.68 3.38 7.54
C ILE A 211 16.65 1.91 7.12
N PRO A 212 16.80 0.92 8.03
CA PRO A 212 16.75 -0.48 7.64
C PRO A 212 15.37 -0.91 7.12
N ALA A 213 14.27 -0.34 7.63
CA ALA A 213 12.94 -0.61 7.11
C ALA A 213 12.78 -0.12 5.65
N LEU A 214 13.19 1.12 5.37
CA LEU A 214 13.13 1.67 4.01
C LEU A 214 14.05 0.91 3.05
N ASP A 215 15.23 0.49 3.51
CA ASP A 215 16.15 -0.32 2.71
C ASP A 215 15.58 -1.69 2.33
N LYS A 216 14.87 -2.35 3.27
CA LYS A 216 14.16 -3.61 3.01
C LYS A 216 13.06 -3.47 1.96
N LEU A 217 12.39 -2.32 1.92
CA LEU A 217 11.42 -2.01 0.87
C LEU A 217 12.13 -1.65 -0.45
N ALA A 218 13.24 -0.92 -0.40
CA ALA A 218 13.88 -0.36 -1.57
C ALA A 218 14.78 -1.36 -2.32
N ARG A 219 15.42 -2.31 -1.63
CA ARG A 219 16.44 -3.20 -2.20
C ARG A 219 16.25 -4.66 -1.82
N VAL A 220 16.35 -5.54 -2.81
CA VAL A 220 16.43 -7.00 -2.63
C VAL A 220 17.85 -7.49 -2.87
N THR A 221 18.13 -8.71 -2.43
CA THR A 221 19.39 -9.40 -2.77
C THR A 221 19.13 -10.28 -3.99
N ASP A 222 19.80 -9.99 -5.09
CA ASP A 222 19.80 -10.78 -6.31
C ASP A 222 21.23 -11.21 -6.66
N ASN A 223 21.47 -12.51 -6.81
CA ASN A 223 22.78 -13.10 -7.10
C ASN A 223 23.91 -12.57 -6.19
N GLY A 224 23.62 -12.40 -4.89
CA GLY A 224 24.58 -11.90 -3.89
C GLY A 224 24.83 -10.39 -3.94
N LYS A 225 24.15 -9.64 -4.81
CA LYS A 225 24.22 -8.17 -4.90
C LYS A 225 22.92 -7.54 -4.42
N ARG A 226 23.01 -6.39 -3.75
CA ARG A 226 21.82 -5.59 -3.42
C ARG A 226 21.41 -4.77 -4.65
N VAL A 227 20.19 -4.96 -5.12
CA VAL A 227 19.62 -4.25 -6.28
C VAL A 227 18.35 -3.53 -5.87
N PHE A 228 18.10 -2.37 -6.46
CA PHE A 228 16.86 -1.63 -6.21
C PHE A 228 15.67 -2.35 -6.85
N VAL A 229 14.56 -2.40 -6.13
CA VAL A 229 13.28 -2.88 -6.64
C VAL A 229 12.69 -1.83 -7.56
N ASP A 230 12.20 -2.27 -8.72
CA ASP A 230 11.34 -1.46 -9.59
C ASP A 230 9.88 -1.78 -9.28
N TYR A 231 9.13 -0.75 -8.88
CA TYR A 231 7.74 -0.86 -8.49
C TYR A 231 6.76 -0.65 -9.65
N ARG A 232 7.26 -0.45 -10.88
CA ARG A 232 6.46 -0.20 -12.09
C ARG A 232 5.44 -1.29 -12.38
N ASP A 233 5.83 -2.53 -12.11
CA ASP A 233 5.07 -3.75 -12.43
C ASP A 233 4.54 -4.45 -11.16
N LEU A 234 4.47 -3.73 -10.03
CA LEU A 234 3.90 -4.29 -8.82
C LEU A 234 2.41 -4.58 -9.02
N ASP A 235 2.06 -5.86 -9.17
CA ASP A 235 0.69 -6.31 -9.35
C ASP A 235 -0.18 -5.95 -8.11
N VAL A 236 -1.33 -5.32 -8.37
CA VAL A 236 -2.34 -4.96 -7.36
C VAL A 236 -2.77 -6.17 -6.52
N ARG A 237 -2.80 -7.38 -7.11
CA ARG A 237 -3.10 -8.65 -6.41
C ARG A 237 -2.05 -8.99 -5.37
N HIS A 238 -0.77 -8.77 -5.68
CA HIS A 238 0.32 -9.03 -4.75
C HIS A 238 0.21 -8.10 -3.55
N LEU A 239 -0.11 -6.83 -3.81
CA LEU A 239 -0.28 -5.83 -2.79
C LEU A 239 -1.50 -6.12 -1.89
N GLY A 240 -2.64 -6.54 -2.47
CA GLY A 240 -3.83 -6.95 -1.72
C GLY A 240 -3.57 -8.11 -0.75
N SER A 241 -2.86 -9.15 -1.20
CA SER A 241 -2.53 -10.31 -0.36
C SER A 241 -1.58 -9.99 0.81
N ILE A 242 -0.71 -8.99 0.64
CA ILE A 242 0.20 -8.52 1.69
C ILE A 242 -0.58 -7.76 2.76
N TYR A 243 -1.49 -6.88 2.33
CA TYR A 243 -2.30 -6.11 3.26
C TYR A 243 -3.30 -6.96 4.03
N GLU A 244 -3.93 -7.94 3.39
CA GLU A 244 -4.81 -8.88 4.10
C GLU A 244 -4.06 -9.58 5.24
N LYS A 245 -2.89 -10.13 4.95
CA LYS A 245 -2.04 -10.76 5.98
C LYS A 245 -1.61 -9.79 7.06
N LEU A 246 -1.25 -8.56 6.69
CA LEU A 246 -0.86 -7.53 7.66
C LEU A 246 -2.00 -7.19 8.63
N LEU A 247 -3.22 -7.09 8.13
CA LEU A 247 -4.39 -6.79 8.95
C LEU A 247 -4.76 -7.90 9.95
N GLU A 248 -4.23 -9.12 9.80
CA GLU A 248 -4.44 -10.23 10.73
C GLU A 248 -3.53 -10.18 11.97
N TYR A 249 -2.50 -9.34 11.95
CA TYR A 249 -1.54 -9.25 13.03
C TYR A 249 -1.96 -8.22 14.09
N GLU A 250 -1.59 -8.53 15.32
CA GLU A 250 -1.54 -7.57 16.41
C GLU A 250 -0.10 -7.33 16.83
N LEU A 251 0.21 -6.11 17.25
CA LEU A 251 1.50 -5.74 17.82
C LEU A 251 1.52 -6.07 19.31
N ASP A 252 2.58 -6.73 19.76
CA ASP A 252 2.84 -7.01 21.17
C ASP A 252 4.33 -6.78 21.50
N ILE A 253 4.66 -6.65 22.79
CA ILE A 253 6.04 -6.46 23.26
C ILE A 253 6.50 -7.71 24.00
N ALA A 254 7.69 -8.18 23.63
CA ALA A 254 8.36 -9.25 24.34
C ALA A 254 8.65 -8.80 25.79
N ARG A 255 8.04 -9.47 26.77
CA ARG A 255 8.31 -9.24 28.20
C ARG A 255 9.44 -10.11 28.73
N GLU A 256 9.74 -11.18 28.02
CA GLU A 256 10.80 -12.15 28.28
C GLU A 256 11.43 -12.56 26.95
N PRO A 257 12.60 -13.23 26.94
CA PRO A 257 13.18 -13.75 25.70
C PRO A 257 12.20 -14.71 24.98
N LEU A 258 11.92 -14.44 23.70
CA LEU A 258 11.04 -15.27 22.88
C LEU A 258 11.82 -16.00 21.79
N THR A 259 11.33 -17.18 21.46
CA THR A 259 11.73 -17.99 20.31
C THR A 259 10.51 -18.27 19.43
N THR A 260 10.69 -18.79 18.22
CA THR A 260 9.59 -19.20 17.33
C THR A 260 9.46 -20.73 17.35
N LYS A 261 8.21 -21.23 17.45
CA LYS A 261 7.91 -22.68 17.49
C LYS A 261 6.82 -23.06 16.50
N GLY A 262 6.96 -24.26 15.94
CA GLY A 262 5.99 -24.86 15.01
C GLY A 262 6.15 -24.39 13.56
N LYS A 263 5.34 -24.96 12.66
CA LYS A 263 5.36 -24.65 11.22
C LYS A 263 4.91 -23.22 10.89
N ASP A 264 4.11 -22.61 11.77
CA ASP A 264 3.59 -21.24 11.63
C ASP A 264 4.47 -20.18 12.33
N GLU A 265 5.68 -20.56 12.78
CA GLU A 265 6.65 -19.67 13.45
C GLU A 265 6.07 -18.83 14.60
N ARG A 266 5.20 -19.41 15.43
CA ARG A 266 4.54 -18.68 16.53
C ARG A 266 5.54 -18.35 17.64
N TYR A 267 5.46 -17.12 18.15
CA TYR A 267 6.28 -16.69 19.28
C TYR A 267 5.87 -17.40 20.58
N ALA A 268 6.87 -17.90 21.30
CA ALA A 268 6.73 -18.51 22.61
C ALA A 268 7.95 -18.18 23.48
N PRO A 269 7.84 -18.25 24.82
CA PRO A 269 8.98 -18.06 25.71
C PRO A 269 10.13 -19.03 25.38
N ALA A 270 11.34 -18.49 25.28
CA ALA A 270 12.55 -19.27 25.03
C ALA A 270 12.95 -20.03 26.29
N LYS A 271 13.25 -21.32 26.14
CA LYS A 271 13.82 -22.17 27.20
C LYS A 271 15.34 -22.21 27.08
N ASP A 272 16.01 -22.77 28.10
CA ASP A 272 17.46 -22.97 28.06
C ASP A 272 17.87 -23.79 26.83
N GLY A 273 18.75 -23.20 26.00
CA GLY A 273 19.21 -23.77 24.74
C GLY A 273 18.38 -23.38 23.51
N ASP A 274 17.21 -22.75 23.67
CA ASP A 274 16.43 -22.24 22.54
C ASP A 274 17.11 -20.98 21.93
N PRO A 275 17.13 -20.81 20.61
CA PRO A 275 17.59 -19.57 19.98
C PRO A 275 16.62 -18.43 20.29
N VAL A 276 17.13 -17.33 20.84
CA VAL A 276 16.34 -16.13 21.15
C VAL A 276 16.17 -15.29 19.89
N VAL A 277 14.93 -15.16 19.42
CA VAL A 277 14.55 -14.36 18.25
C VAL A 277 14.12 -12.95 18.64
N LYS A 278 13.50 -12.78 19.81
CA LYS A 278 13.11 -11.47 20.36
C LYS A 278 13.57 -11.33 21.79
N ARG A 279 14.16 -10.18 22.11
CA ARG A 279 14.59 -9.80 23.46
C ARG A 279 13.51 -8.97 24.16
N PRO A 280 13.51 -8.91 25.50
CA PRO A 280 12.62 -8.02 26.24
C PRO A 280 12.66 -6.58 25.72
N GLY A 281 11.49 -5.98 25.55
CA GLY A 281 11.33 -4.63 24.98
C GLY A 281 11.22 -4.58 23.45
N GLN A 282 11.50 -5.68 22.74
CA GLN A 282 11.30 -5.74 21.30
C GLN A 282 9.84 -6.06 20.94
N VAL A 283 9.32 -5.37 19.94
CA VAL A 283 8.02 -5.64 19.36
C VAL A 283 8.05 -6.88 18.48
N PHE A 284 6.92 -7.57 18.46
CA PHE A 284 6.67 -8.68 17.57
C PHE A 284 5.21 -8.67 17.14
N LEU A 285 4.97 -9.27 15.97
CA LEU A 285 3.62 -9.46 15.44
C LEU A 285 3.12 -10.82 15.89
N ARG A 286 1.95 -10.85 16.52
CA ARG A 286 1.23 -12.09 16.84
C ARG A 286 0.01 -12.19 15.94
N THR A 287 -0.29 -13.39 15.46
CA THR A 287 -1.57 -13.64 14.81
C THR A 287 -2.68 -13.57 15.86
N GLY A 288 -3.71 -12.77 15.63
CA GLY A 288 -4.81 -12.59 16.58
C GLY A 288 -5.42 -13.95 16.97
N SER A 289 -5.46 -14.27 18.26
CA SER A 289 -6.12 -15.48 18.72
C SER A 289 -7.63 -15.32 18.54
N ASN A 290 -8.23 -16.12 17.65
CA ASN A 290 -9.67 -16.33 17.48
C ASN A 290 -10.54 -15.25 16.78
N GLU A 291 -10.00 -14.16 16.23
CA GLU A 291 -10.79 -13.16 15.50
C GLU A 291 -11.09 -13.51 14.02
N ARG A 292 -11.13 -14.79 13.65
CA ARG A 292 -11.71 -15.23 12.35
C ARG A 292 -13.18 -14.84 12.16
N LYS A 293 -13.80 -14.11 13.09
CA LYS A 293 -15.24 -13.84 13.13
C LYS A 293 -15.65 -12.37 13.26
N VAL A 294 -14.73 -11.40 13.41
CA VAL A 294 -15.14 -10.05 13.84
C VAL A 294 -14.76 -8.90 12.88
N THR A 295 -13.70 -9.00 12.07
CA THR A 295 -13.32 -7.85 11.20
C THR A 295 -13.94 -7.88 9.80
N GLY A 296 -14.35 -9.07 9.30
CA GLY A 296 -15.12 -9.25 8.06
C GLY A 296 -14.48 -8.66 6.78
N SER A 297 -13.22 -8.25 6.84
CA SER A 297 -12.50 -7.66 5.72
C SER A 297 -11.85 -8.76 4.90
N TYR A 298 -12.61 -9.33 3.97
CA TYR A 298 -12.09 -10.21 2.94
C TYR A 298 -11.77 -9.38 1.69
N TYR A 299 -10.62 -9.63 1.07
CA TYR A 299 -10.37 -9.12 -0.28
C TYR A 299 -11.45 -9.69 -1.21
N THR A 300 -12.13 -8.81 -1.93
CA THR A 300 -13.17 -9.22 -2.87
C THR A 300 -12.48 -9.61 -4.18
N PRO A 301 -12.58 -10.87 -4.65
CA PRO A 301 -11.95 -11.29 -5.90
C PRO A 301 -12.27 -10.38 -7.08
N ASP A 302 -11.31 -10.21 -7.99
CA ASP A 302 -11.39 -9.27 -9.12
C ASP A 302 -12.68 -9.43 -9.95
N TYR A 303 -13.11 -10.67 -10.21
CA TYR A 303 -14.34 -10.92 -10.96
C TYR A 303 -15.60 -10.37 -10.27
N ILE A 304 -15.61 -10.31 -8.93
CA ILE A 304 -16.71 -9.74 -8.15
C ILE A 304 -16.63 -8.21 -8.18
N VAL A 305 -15.44 -7.63 -8.00
CA VAL A 305 -15.23 -6.17 -8.08
C VAL A 305 -15.63 -5.67 -9.46
N ARG A 306 -15.12 -6.31 -10.52
CA ARG A 306 -15.47 -6.02 -11.92
C ARG A 306 -16.97 -6.09 -12.15
N PHE A 307 -17.63 -7.14 -11.69
CA PHE A 307 -19.08 -7.27 -11.79
C PHE A 307 -19.82 -6.13 -11.08
N ILE A 308 -19.41 -5.76 -9.86
CA ILE A 308 -20.03 -4.65 -9.11
C ILE A 308 -19.82 -3.33 -9.86
N VAL A 309 -18.60 -3.04 -10.30
CA VAL A 309 -18.27 -1.81 -11.03
C VAL A 309 -19.05 -1.73 -12.35
N GLU A 310 -19.07 -2.81 -13.14
CA GLU A 310 -19.82 -2.90 -14.39
C GLU A 310 -21.33 -2.68 -14.19
N LYS A 311 -21.90 -3.13 -13.07
CA LYS A 311 -23.35 -3.01 -12.80
C LYS A 311 -23.75 -1.75 -12.06
N THR A 312 -22.81 -1.02 -11.45
CA THR A 312 -23.10 0.18 -10.65
C THR A 312 -22.54 1.45 -11.28
N VAL A 313 -21.23 1.53 -11.46
CA VAL A 313 -20.54 2.71 -11.99
C VAL A 313 -20.63 2.76 -13.51
N GLY A 314 -20.55 1.60 -14.19
CA GLY A 314 -20.64 1.49 -15.65
C GLY A 314 -21.83 2.24 -16.26
N PRO A 315 -23.08 1.98 -15.83
CA PRO A 315 -24.26 2.66 -16.37
C PRO A 315 -24.27 4.17 -16.12
N LEU A 316 -23.69 4.62 -15.00
CA LEU A 316 -23.59 6.04 -14.67
C LEU A 316 -22.61 6.75 -15.61
N LEU A 317 -21.46 6.13 -15.86
CA LEU A 317 -20.46 6.65 -16.80
C LEU A 317 -21.00 6.68 -18.24
N GLU A 318 -21.72 5.64 -18.68
CA GLU A 318 -22.40 5.61 -19.97
C GLU A 318 -23.44 6.75 -20.09
N ALA A 319 -24.23 6.97 -19.06
CA ALA A 319 -25.21 8.06 -19.05
C ALA A 319 -24.56 9.46 -19.10
N ILE A 320 -23.47 9.66 -18.35
CA ILE A 320 -22.72 10.93 -18.33
C ILE A 320 -22.06 11.18 -19.69
N THR A 321 -21.37 10.19 -20.24
CA THR A 321 -20.69 10.29 -21.55
C THR A 321 -21.70 10.52 -22.69
N THR A 322 -22.85 9.84 -22.66
CA THR A 322 -23.93 10.06 -23.64
C THR A 322 -24.46 11.49 -23.54
N ARG A 323 -24.74 11.98 -22.32
CA ARG A 323 -25.21 13.36 -22.11
C ARG A 323 -24.20 14.40 -22.59
N HIS A 324 -22.91 14.20 -22.30
CA HIS A 324 -21.84 15.07 -22.79
C HIS A 324 -21.71 15.03 -24.31
N ALA A 325 -21.79 13.85 -24.93
CA ALA A 325 -21.76 13.71 -26.38
C ALA A 325 -22.96 14.42 -27.05
N GLU A 326 -24.16 14.31 -26.48
CA GLU A 326 -25.34 15.05 -26.95
C GLU A 326 -25.20 16.57 -26.81
N GLN A 327 -24.64 17.05 -25.70
CA GLN A 327 -24.38 18.48 -25.49
C GLN A 327 -23.35 19.03 -26.47
N MET A 328 -22.28 18.27 -26.73
CA MET A 328 -21.26 18.62 -27.73
C MET A 328 -21.84 18.66 -29.14
N MET A 329 -22.68 17.68 -29.50
CA MET A 329 -23.39 17.64 -30.79
C MET A 329 -24.34 18.83 -30.97
N ARG A 330 -25.05 19.26 -29.92
CA ARG A 330 -25.92 20.45 -29.96
C ARG A 330 -25.13 21.76 -30.07
N ALA A 331 -23.92 21.81 -29.51
CA ALA A 331 -23.08 23.00 -29.52
C ALA A 331 -22.30 23.21 -30.84
N HIS A 332 -21.94 22.13 -31.57
CA HIS A 332 -20.98 22.23 -32.68
C HIS A 332 -21.49 21.72 -34.05
N GLY A 333 -22.76 21.30 -34.17
CA GLY A 333 -23.45 21.16 -35.47
C GLY A 333 -22.79 20.22 -36.50
N THR A 334 -21.88 19.34 -36.09
CA THR A 334 -21.22 18.37 -36.97
C THR A 334 -21.27 16.99 -36.35
N SER A 335 -21.62 15.99 -37.16
CA SER A 335 -21.70 14.60 -36.73
C SER A 335 -20.33 14.10 -36.34
N VAL A 336 -20.03 14.08 -35.05
CA VAL A 336 -19.01 13.19 -34.53
C VAL A 336 -19.67 11.82 -34.52
N THR A 337 -19.27 10.93 -35.42
CA THR A 337 -19.56 9.51 -35.28
C THR A 337 -19.00 9.10 -33.93
N ALA A 338 -19.89 8.95 -32.94
CA ALA A 338 -19.57 8.29 -31.70
C ALA A 338 -19.06 6.91 -32.10
N ARG A 339 -17.73 6.74 -32.09
CA ARG A 339 -17.15 5.40 -32.09
C ARG A 339 -17.80 4.75 -30.89
N ARG A 340 -18.72 3.84 -31.18
CA ARG A 340 -19.35 2.96 -30.21
C ARG A 340 -18.22 2.49 -29.31
N TRP A 341 -18.27 2.87 -28.04
CA TRP A 341 -17.32 2.41 -27.04
C TRP A 341 -17.45 0.88 -27.04
N CYS A 342 -16.59 0.23 -27.82
CA CYS A 342 -16.56 -1.20 -27.92
C CYS A 342 -15.74 -1.64 -26.71
N ALA A 343 -16.35 -2.44 -25.84
CA ALA A 343 -15.69 -3.05 -24.69
C ALA A 343 -14.43 -3.88 -25.02
N ARG A 344 -14.01 -3.95 -26.30
CA ARG A 344 -12.76 -4.54 -26.78
C ARG A 344 -11.55 -3.60 -26.79
N CYS A 345 -11.70 -2.30 -26.58
CA CYS A 345 -10.57 -1.36 -26.59
C CYS A 345 -9.82 -1.25 -25.25
N TRP A 346 -10.22 -2.03 -24.24
CA TRP A 346 -9.44 -2.32 -23.04
C TRP A 346 -8.78 -3.70 -23.19
N ARG A 347 -7.66 -3.77 -23.91
CA ARG A 347 -6.67 -4.84 -23.83
C ARG A 347 -5.31 -4.22 -23.64
#